data_AF-A0A8C2WVA2-F1
#
_entry.id   AF-A0A8C2WVA2-F1
#
_cell.length_a   1.000
_cell.length_b   1.000
_cell.length_c   1.000
_cell.angle_alpha   90.00
_cell.angle_beta   90.00
_cell.angle_gamma   90.00
#
_symmetry.space_group_name_H-M   'P 1'
#
loop_
_entity.id
_entity.type
_entity.pdbx_description
1 polymer ?
#
loop_
_entity_poly.entity_id
_entity_poly.type
_entity_poly.pdbx_seq_one_letter_code
_entity_poly.pdbx_strand_id
1 'polypeptide(L)'
;MILLTSALKMLNVTLSCFSLYCIPLSHFFSTAGHCDSPDPIVNGHISGDGSSYRDTVVYQCMLGYRLIGTSVRICQQDHRWSGTTPVCVLIQCGPPPQVHHGKVEGTDHSWGSSVGYSCFHGYQLSTPAVLSCEGNGTWTGDDCGIYTVLNNDLRLTASVASSTEVIKC
;
A
#
# COMPACT_ATOMS: atom_id res chain seq x y z
N MET A 1 -6.93 67.75 -30.38
CA MET A 1 -7.32 66.97 -29.18
C MET A 1 -6.47 65.70 -29.20
N ILE A 2 -5.18 65.78 -28.82
CA ILE A 2 -4.62 65.23 -27.55
C ILE A 2 -5.19 63.81 -27.31
N LEU A 3 -4.46 62.70 -27.45
CA LEU A 3 -3.32 62.25 -26.62
C LEU A 3 -2.41 61.22 -27.32
N LEU A 4 -1.13 61.29 -26.96
CA LEU A 4 -0.05 60.32 -27.19
C LEU A 4 -0.22 59.08 -26.29
N THR A 5 0.07 57.87 -26.80
CA THR A 5 0.87 56.83 -26.08
C THR A 5 1.45 55.77 -27.05
N SER A 6 2.77 55.82 -27.21
CA SER A 6 3.74 54.70 -27.36
C SER A 6 3.56 53.59 -28.42
N ALA A 7 4.23 53.80 -29.55
CA ALA A 7 5.30 52.98 -30.14
C ALA A 7 5.48 51.48 -29.72
N LEU A 8 5.44 50.63 -30.76
CA LEU A 8 6.35 49.51 -31.07
C LEU A 8 6.69 48.45 -29.98
N LYS A 9 6.19 47.22 -30.16
CA LYS A 9 7.02 46.05 -30.57
C LYS A 9 6.14 44.82 -30.87
N MET A 10 5.95 44.53 -32.15
CA MET A 10 5.84 43.14 -32.61
C MET A 10 7.25 42.55 -32.47
N LEU A 11 7.53 41.71 -31.46
CA LEU A 11 8.76 40.89 -31.47
C LEU A 11 8.64 39.69 -30.52
N ASN A 12 8.75 38.50 -31.12
CA ASN A 12 9.27 37.26 -30.55
C ASN A 12 8.52 36.61 -29.38
N VAL A 13 7.66 35.64 -29.74
CA VAL A 13 7.55 34.39 -28.99
C VAL A 13 8.90 33.67 -29.12
N THR A 14 9.84 33.88 -28.19
CA THR A 14 11.03 33.04 -28.11
C THR A 14 10.60 31.67 -27.61
N LEU A 15 10.42 30.72 -28.52
CA LEU A 15 10.56 29.30 -28.21
C LEU A 15 11.96 29.11 -27.61
N SER A 16 12.09 29.00 -26.30
CA SER A 16 13.31 28.44 -25.69
C SER A 16 13.29 26.93 -25.87
N CYS A 17 13.65 26.51 -27.09
CA CYS A 17 13.97 25.15 -27.44
C CYS A 17 15.38 24.86 -26.90
N PHE A 18 15.49 24.31 -25.69
CA PHE A 18 16.72 23.68 -25.24
C PHE A 18 16.52 22.16 -25.34
N SER A 19 17.02 21.61 -26.45
CA SER A 19 17.26 20.18 -26.70
C SER A 19 16.04 19.25 -26.72
N LEU A 20 15.52 18.99 -27.93
CA LEU A 20 14.85 17.77 -28.42
C LEU A 20 13.65 17.16 -27.65
N TYR A 21 13.08 17.77 -26.61
CA TYR A 21 11.83 17.30 -26.02
C TYR A 21 10.79 18.42 -25.89
N CYS A 22 9.70 18.33 -26.65
CA CYS A 22 8.49 19.11 -26.41
C CYS A 22 7.84 18.58 -25.12
N ILE A 23 8.22 19.15 -23.98
CA ILE A 23 7.51 18.90 -22.72
C ILE A 23 6.28 19.83 -22.71
N PRO A 24 5.05 19.31 -22.58
CA PRO A 24 3.85 20.15 -22.56
C PRO A 24 3.92 21.16 -21.40
N LEU A 25 3.48 22.39 -21.67
CA LEU A 25 3.41 23.55 -20.76
C LEU A 25 2.42 23.37 -19.58
N SER A 26 2.19 22.15 -19.11
CA SER A 26 1.37 21.83 -17.93
C SER A 26 2.17 21.74 -16.63
N HIS A 27 3.50 21.92 -16.65
CA HIS A 27 4.37 21.67 -15.49
C HIS A 27 4.84 22.91 -14.70
N PHE A 28 4.32 24.12 -14.97
CA PHE A 28 4.72 25.33 -14.23
C PHE A 28 3.54 26.23 -13.86
N PHE A 29 2.41 25.65 -13.45
CA PHE A 29 1.34 26.41 -12.79
C PHE A 29 1.38 26.17 -11.28
N SER A 30 2.46 26.56 -10.62
CA SER A 30 2.37 26.90 -9.19
C SER A 30 1.83 28.33 -9.14
N THR A 31 0.55 28.47 -8.82
CA THR A 31 -0.02 29.78 -8.49
C THR A 31 0.63 30.22 -7.18
N ALA A 32 1.29 31.39 -7.18
CA ALA A 32 1.98 31.91 -6.01
C ALA A 32 1.09 31.81 -4.76
N GLY A 33 1.52 31.03 -3.75
CA GLY A 33 0.74 30.73 -2.53
C GLY A 33 0.25 29.28 -2.39
N HIS A 34 0.43 28.43 -3.41
CA HIS A 34 0.05 27.01 -3.38
C HIS A 34 1.28 26.10 -3.53
N CYS A 35 1.23 24.94 -2.88
CA CYS A 35 2.19 23.86 -3.09
C CYS A 35 2.04 23.23 -4.47
N ASP A 36 3.14 22.71 -4.98
CA ASP A 36 3.16 21.85 -6.17
C ASP A 36 2.29 20.60 -5.97
N SER A 37 1.98 19.90 -7.06
CA SER A 37 1.29 18.62 -6.96
C SER A 37 2.09 17.65 -6.08
N PRO A 38 1.45 16.95 -5.12
CA PRO A 38 2.15 16.02 -4.24
C PRO A 38 2.79 14.87 -5.04
N ASP A 39 3.95 14.42 -4.59
CA ASP A 39 4.71 13.36 -5.27
C ASP A 39 3.89 12.06 -5.35
N PRO A 40 3.68 11.48 -6.54
CA PRO A 40 2.96 10.21 -6.66
C PRO A 40 3.76 9.07 -6.00
N ILE A 41 3.04 8.10 -5.43
CA ILE A 41 3.61 6.89 -4.84
C ILE A 41 3.18 5.65 -5.64
N VAL A 42 4.09 4.67 -5.74
CA VAL A 42 3.80 3.37 -6.36
C VAL A 42 2.98 2.52 -5.40
N ASN A 43 1.99 1.77 -5.91
CA ASN A 43 1.10 0.91 -5.12
C ASN A 43 0.33 1.67 -4.01
N GLY A 44 -0.02 2.92 -4.27
CA GLY A 44 -0.83 3.74 -3.38
C GLY A 44 -1.60 4.82 -4.13
N HIS A 45 -2.38 5.59 -3.38
CA HIS A 45 -3.11 6.74 -3.87
C HIS A 45 -3.00 7.90 -2.87
N ILE A 46 -3.31 9.10 -3.35
CA ILE A 46 -3.30 10.33 -2.58
C ILE A 46 -4.73 10.85 -2.51
N SER A 47 -5.19 11.21 -1.33
CA SER A 47 -6.47 11.85 -1.08
C SER A 47 -6.27 13.26 -0.53
N GLY A 48 -7.03 14.23 -1.05
CA GLY A 48 -6.95 15.64 -0.71
C GLY A 48 -7.26 16.52 -1.92
N ASP A 49 -8.01 17.60 -1.71
CA ASP A 49 -8.54 18.50 -2.74
C ASP A 49 -7.88 19.89 -2.74
N GLY A 50 -7.04 20.19 -1.74
CA GLY A 50 -6.37 21.47 -1.56
C GLY A 50 -4.84 21.42 -1.68
N SER A 51 -4.26 22.51 -2.15
CA SER A 51 -2.80 22.74 -2.19
C SER A 51 -2.38 24.10 -1.61
N SER A 52 -3.29 24.81 -0.94
CA SER A 52 -3.02 26.09 -0.25
C SER A 52 -2.20 25.88 1.01
N TYR A 53 -1.60 26.94 1.53
CA TYR A 53 -0.93 26.88 2.84
C TYR A 53 -1.83 26.26 3.92
N ARG A 54 -1.29 25.25 4.62
CA ARG A 54 -1.96 24.39 5.62
C ARG A 54 -2.94 23.35 5.08
N ASP A 55 -3.17 23.28 3.78
CA ASP A 55 -3.90 22.16 3.20
C ASP A 55 -3.14 20.86 3.41
N THR A 56 -3.88 19.76 3.47
CA THR A 56 -3.32 18.45 3.78
C THR A 56 -3.68 17.44 2.71
N VAL A 57 -2.72 16.55 2.46
CA VAL A 57 -2.93 15.38 1.61
C VAL A 57 -2.59 14.14 2.42
N VAL A 58 -3.37 13.09 2.20
CA VAL A 58 -3.20 11.81 2.87
C VAL A 58 -2.82 10.76 1.84
N TYR A 59 -1.77 10.03 2.14
CA TYR A 59 -1.28 8.90 1.35
C TYR A 59 -1.86 7.62 1.93
N GLN A 60 -2.41 6.79 1.06
CA GLN A 60 -2.90 5.46 1.40
C GLN A 60 -2.32 4.42 0.45
N CYS A 61 -1.85 3.30 1.00
CA CYS A 61 -1.38 2.18 0.20
C CYS A 61 -2.55 1.34 -0.33
N MET A 62 -2.32 0.69 -1.47
CA MET A 62 -3.22 -0.34 -2.00
C MET A 62 -3.24 -1.57 -1.08
N LEU A 63 -4.25 -2.42 -1.25
CA LEU A 63 -4.36 -3.67 -0.51
C LEU A 63 -3.11 -4.56 -0.73
N GLY A 64 -2.61 -5.18 0.34
CA GLY A 64 -1.37 -5.96 0.31
C GLY A 64 -0.08 -5.16 0.47
N TYR A 65 -0.17 -3.84 0.64
CA TYR A 65 0.98 -2.96 0.90
C TYR A 65 0.83 -2.23 2.23
N ARG A 66 1.96 -1.98 2.91
CA ARG A 66 2.03 -1.17 4.13
C ARG A 66 2.77 0.14 3.88
N LEU A 67 2.32 1.20 4.53
CA LEU A 67 2.91 2.54 4.42
C LEU A 67 4.13 2.68 5.33
N ILE A 68 5.27 3.09 4.77
CA ILE A 68 6.49 3.44 5.49
C ILE A 68 6.72 4.95 5.38
N GLY A 69 6.75 5.64 6.53
CA GLY A 69 6.86 7.09 6.62
C GLY A 69 5.60 7.75 7.15
N THR A 70 5.41 9.04 6.86
CA THR A 70 4.25 9.81 7.33
C THR A 70 3.12 9.73 6.30
N SER A 71 1.94 9.30 6.74
CA SER A 71 0.76 9.20 5.87
C SER A 71 0.15 10.56 5.51
N VAL A 72 0.44 11.61 6.27
CA VAL A 72 -0.12 12.96 6.04
C VAL A 72 1.00 13.94 5.73
N ARG A 73 0.84 14.73 4.67
CA ARG A 73 1.71 15.88 4.37
C ARG A 73 0.89 17.16 4.37
N ILE A 74 1.52 18.24 4.82
CA ILE A 74 0.92 19.56 4.99
C ILE A 74 1.65 20.53 4.06
N CYS A 75 0.91 21.37 3.34
CA CYS A 75 1.48 22.42 2.52
C CYS A 75 2.06 23.52 3.41
N GLN A 76 3.37 23.76 3.29
CA GLN A 76 4.10 24.73 4.11
C GLN A 76 4.20 26.11 3.43
N GLN A 77 4.67 27.10 4.19
CA GLN A 77 4.81 28.48 3.72
C GLN A 77 5.86 28.63 2.61
N ASP A 78 6.82 27.70 2.53
CA ASP A 78 7.80 27.62 1.44
C ASP A 78 7.22 27.01 0.14
N HIS A 79 5.90 26.79 0.11
CA HIS A 79 5.15 26.18 -0.98
C HIS A 79 5.62 24.74 -1.28
N ARG A 80 6.11 24.03 -0.25
CA ARG A 80 6.47 22.61 -0.34
C ARG A 80 5.67 21.77 0.63
N TRP A 81 5.45 20.52 0.26
CA TRP A 81 4.84 19.54 1.14
C TRP A 81 5.79 19.13 2.25
N SER A 82 5.28 19.11 3.48
CA SER A 82 6.05 18.74 4.67
C SER A 82 6.66 17.34 4.58
N GLY A 83 7.85 17.18 5.14
CA GLY A 83 8.49 15.88 5.30
C GLY A 83 8.84 15.20 3.97
N THR A 84 9.07 13.89 4.04
CA THR A 84 9.42 13.06 2.88
C THR A 84 8.22 12.28 2.39
N THR A 85 8.14 12.06 1.08
CA THR A 85 7.13 11.21 0.46
C THR A 85 7.19 9.79 1.05
N PRO A 86 6.07 9.25 1.55
CA PRO A 86 6.04 7.89 2.09
C PRO A 86 6.20 6.85 0.98
N VAL A 87 6.52 5.61 1.35
CA VAL A 87 6.65 4.50 0.40
C VAL A 87 5.72 3.36 0.80
N CYS A 88 5.03 2.79 -0.17
CA CYS A 88 4.25 1.57 0.02
C CYS A 88 5.11 0.36 -0.29
N VAL A 89 5.34 -0.48 0.71
CA VAL A 89 6.11 -1.71 0.57
C VAL A 89 5.17 -2.91 0.66
N LEU A 90 5.43 -3.94 -0.15
CA LEU A 90 4.64 -5.17 -0.14
C LEU A 90 4.68 -5.76 1.27
N ILE A 91 3.53 -6.15 1.79
CA ILE A 91 3.45 -6.85 3.07
C ILE A 91 4.08 -8.23 2.88
N GLN A 92 5.05 -8.52 3.72
CA GLN A 92 5.70 -9.82 3.81
C GLN A 92 5.52 -10.33 5.22
N CYS A 93 5.02 -11.55 5.34
CA CYS A 93 4.99 -12.27 6.59
C CYS A 93 6.40 -12.72 6.97
N GLY A 94 6.62 -12.90 8.27
CA GLY A 94 7.84 -13.52 8.78
C GLY A 94 7.94 -14.99 8.36
N PRO A 95 9.02 -15.69 8.76
CA PRO A 95 9.09 -17.13 8.60
C PRO A 95 7.84 -17.81 9.20
N PRO A 96 7.24 -18.77 8.49
CA PRO A 96 6.08 -19.48 9.00
C PRO A 96 6.41 -20.24 10.30
N PRO A 97 5.44 -20.42 11.20
CA PRO A 97 5.63 -21.16 12.45
C PRO A 97 6.30 -22.51 12.21
N GLN A 98 7.30 -22.86 13.02
CA GLN A 98 7.98 -24.14 12.89
C GLN A 98 7.08 -25.27 13.42
N VAL A 99 7.12 -26.43 12.76
CA VAL A 99 6.41 -27.65 13.15
C VAL A 99 7.41 -28.72 13.56
N HIS A 100 7.15 -29.42 14.68
CA HIS A 100 7.92 -30.59 15.06
C HIS A 100 7.43 -31.82 14.30
N HIS A 101 8.33 -32.72 13.90
CA HIS A 101 7.98 -33.93 13.13
C HIS A 101 7.17 -33.66 11.85
N GLY A 102 7.39 -32.52 11.21
CA GLY A 102 6.81 -32.16 9.93
C GLY A 102 7.70 -31.22 9.14
N LYS A 103 7.20 -30.78 7.98
CA LYS A 103 7.84 -29.80 7.11
C LYS A 103 6.80 -28.78 6.62
N VAL A 104 7.26 -27.55 6.38
CA VAL A 104 6.48 -26.49 5.73
C VAL A 104 6.64 -26.61 4.22
N GLU A 105 5.54 -26.48 3.49
CA GLU A 105 5.46 -26.51 2.05
C GLU A 105 5.07 -25.12 1.53
N GLY A 106 5.98 -24.44 0.85
CA GLY A 106 5.78 -23.09 0.35
C GLY A 106 6.98 -22.20 0.65
N THR A 107 7.32 -21.32 -0.29
CA THR A 107 8.49 -20.43 -0.20
C THR A 107 8.13 -18.96 -0.34
N ASP A 108 6.90 -18.66 -0.77
CA ASP A 108 6.40 -17.30 -0.87
C ASP A 108 5.76 -16.90 0.46
N HIS A 109 6.19 -15.76 0.98
CA HIS A 109 5.70 -15.17 2.23
C HIS A 109 5.07 -13.79 1.99
N SER A 110 4.76 -13.45 0.74
CA SER A 110 4.06 -12.21 0.39
C SER A 110 2.59 -12.24 0.83
N TRP A 111 1.98 -11.07 0.98
CA TRP A 111 0.56 -10.97 1.30
C TRP A 111 -0.31 -11.79 0.34
N GLY A 112 -1.26 -12.55 0.89
CA GLY A 112 -2.12 -13.46 0.14
C GLY A 112 -1.47 -14.78 -0.28
N SER A 113 -0.17 -14.98 -0.01
CA SER A 113 0.47 -16.29 -0.17
C SER A 113 -0.01 -17.26 0.91
N SER A 114 0.09 -18.55 0.60
CA SER A 114 -0.25 -19.62 1.54
C SER A 114 0.88 -20.64 1.64
N VAL A 115 1.07 -21.19 2.83
CA VAL A 115 2.01 -22.27 3.12
C VAL A 115 1.26 -23.46 3.71
N GLY A 116 1.57 -24.66 3.24
CA GLY A 116 1.04 -25.92 3.75
C GLY A 116 1.96 -26.53 4.80
N TYR A 117 1.40 -27.39 5.64
CA TYR A 117 2.16 -28.19 6.60
C TYR A 117 1.93 -29.68 6.32
N SER A 118 3.00 -30.47 6.39
CA SER A 118 2.92 -31.92 6.23
C SER A 118 3.72 -32.62 7.32
N CYS A 119 3.13 -33.64 7.93
CA CYS A 119 3.76 -34.43 8.99
C CYS A 119 4.56 -35.61 8.42
N PHE A 120 5.58 -36.02 9.16
CA PHE A 120 6.32 -37.25 8.86
C PHE A 120 5.47 -38.49 9.11
N HIS A 121 5.91 -39.63 8.57
CA HIS A 121 5.17 -40.88 8.66
C HIS A 121 4.83 -41.26 10.10
N GLY A 122 3.56 -41.50 10.38
CA GLY A 122 3.05 -41.88 11.71
C GLY A 122 2.56 -40.72 12.58
N TYR A 123 2.68 -39.48 12.11
CA TYR A 123 2.17 -38.29 12.80
C TYR A 123 0.98 -37.68 12.06
N GLN A 124 0.09 -37.00 12.79
CA GLN A 124 -1.11 -36.38 12.24
C GLN A 124 -1.15 -34.90 12.62
N LEU A 125 -1.52 -34.07 11.65
CA LEU A 125 -1.52 -32.63 11.80
C LEU A 125 -2.69 -32.15 12.67
N SER A 126 -2.41 -31.35 13.68
CA SER A 126 -3.42 -30.51 14.32
C SER A 126 -3.78 -29.39 13.35
N THR A 127 -5.03 -29.32 12.92
CA THR A 127 -5.51 -28.28 12.01
C THR A 127 -5.26 -26.88 12.58
N PRO A 128 -5.12 -25.83 11.73
CA PRO A 128 -5.22 -25.78 10.27
C PRO A 128 -4.01 -26.37 9.51
N ALA A 129 -4.26 -26.96 8.34
CA ALA A 129 -3.21 -27.55 7.51
C ALA A 129 -2.48 -26.56 6.59
N VAL A 130 -3.08 -25.38 6.40
CA VAL A 130 -2.61 -24.32 5.51
C VAL A 130 -2.72 -23.00 6.26
N LEU A 131 -1.67 -22.19 6.22
CA LEU A 131 -1.69 -20.82 6.69
C LEU A 131 -1.62 -19.86 5.51
N SER A 132 -2.29 -18.73 5.62
CA SER A 132 -2.28 -17.63 4.67
C SER A 132 -1.64 -16.38 5.30
N CYS A 133 -0.92 -15.61 4.50
CA CYS A 133 -0.26 -14.39 4.94
C CYS A 133 -1.23 -13.20 4.91
N GLU A 134 -1.55 -12.67 6.09
CA GLU A 134 -2.53 -11.61 6.27
C GLU A 134 -1.97 -10.20 6.12
N GLY A 135 -2.88 -9.23 5.98
CA GLY A 135 -2.54 -7.81 5.82
C GLY A 135 -1.78 -7.17 6.98
N ASN A 136 -1.73 -7.83 8.14
CA ASN A 136 -0.93 -7.41 9.29
C ASN A 136 0.48 -8.04 9.31
N GLY A 137 0.84 -8.87 8.31
CA GLY A 137 2.11 -9.59 8.25
C GLY A 137 2.17 -10.82 9.17
N THR A 138 1.00 -11.34 9.60
CA THR A 138 0.91 -12.58 10.39
C THR A 138 0.36 -13.73 9.55
N TRP A 139 0.76 -14.94 9.90
CA TRP A 139 0.21 -16.16 9.31
C TRP A 139 -1.05 -16.56 10.06
N THR A 140 -2.16 -16.72 9.34
CA THR A 140 -3.43 -17.20 9.89
C THR A 140 -3.91 -18.38 9.07
N GLY A 141 -4.33 -19.45 9.75
CA GLY A 141 -4.99 -20.57 9.10
C GLY A 141 -6.40 -20.65 9.62
N ASP A 142 -7.34 -20.82 8.70
CA ASP A 142 -8.68 -21.22 9.07
C ASP A 142 -8.66 -22.72 9.33
N ASP A 143 -9.03 -23.12 10.54
CA ASP A 143 -9.37 -24.51 10.79
C ASP A 143 -10.44 -24.90 9.77
N CYS A 144 -10.27 -26.04 9.09
CA CYS A 144 -11.33 -26.58 8.27
C CYS A 144 -12.47 -26.89 9.25
N GLY A 145 -13.45 -25.98 9.34
CA GLY A 145 -14.45 -26.03 10.39
C GLY A 145 -14.97 -27.45 10.51
N ILE A 146 -14.82 -28.05 11.69
CA ILE A 146 -15.40 -29.36 11.94
C ILE A 146 -16.92 -29.15 11.80
N TYR A 147 -17.46 -29.54 10.66
CA TYR A 147 -18.89 -29.57 10.42
C TYR A 147 -19.39 -30.88 11.02
N THR A 148 -20.06 -30.80 12.18
CA THR A 148 -20.88 -31.94 12.60
C THR A 148 -22.20 -31.88 11.84
N VAL A 149 -22.54 -32.96 11.14
CA VAL A 149 -23.88 -33.14 10.57
C VAL A 149 -24.81 -33.60 11.68
N LEU A 150 -25.71 -32.72 12.11
CA LEU A 150 -26.78 -33.05 13.05
C LEU A 150 -28.11 -32.84 12.32
N ASN A 151 -28.93 -33.87 12.21
CA ASN A 151 -30.26 -33.79 11.59
C ASN A 151 -30.28 -33.09 10.22
N ASN A 152 -29.31 -33.42 9.36
CA ASN A 152 -29.19 -32.86 8.00
C ASN A 152 -28.82 -31.36 7.93
N ASP A 153 -28.46 -30.72 9.05
CA ASP A 153 -27.90 -29.37 9.09
C ASP A 153 -26.36 -29.42 9.29
N LEU A 154 -25.63 -28.66 8.46
CA LEU A 154 -24.22 -28.35 8.72
C LEU A 154 -24.16 -27.32 9.86
N ARG A 155 -23.75 -27.77 11.05
CA ARG A 155 -23.48 -26.86 12.17
C ARG A 155 -21.97 -26.72 12.36
N LEU A 156 -21.49 -25.47 12.33
CA LEU A 156 -20.14 -25.11 12.73
C LEU A 156 -19.98 -25.41 14.23
N THR A 157 -19.29 -26.50 14.60
CA THR A 157 -18.93 -26.74 16.00
C THR A 157 -17.60 -26.05 16.28
N ALA A 158 -17.69 -24.79 16.69
CA ALA A 158 -16.64 -23.95 17.26
C ALA A 158 -15.47 -23.55 16.31
N SER A 159 -15.41 -22.25 16.02
CA SER A 159 -14.23 -21.56 15.51
C SER A 159 -13.67 -20.66 16.62
N VAL A 160 -12.73 -21.15 17.44
CA VAL A 160 -11.67 -20.30 18.03
C VAL A 160 -10.45 -21.18 18.36
N ALA A 161 -9.68 -21.58 17.34
CA ALA A 161 -8.26 -21.79 17.57
C ALA A 161 -7.61 -20.42 17.46
N SER A 162 -7.35 -19.82 18.61
CA SER A 162 -6.51 -18.62 18.75
C SER A 162 -5.22 -18.80 17.95
N SER A 163 -4.69 -17.71 17.38
CA SER A 163 -3.39 -17.61 16.69
C SER A 163 -2.15 -17.99 17.55
N THR A 164 -2.37 -18.67 18.67
CA THR A 164 -1.41 -19.14 19.66
C THR A 164 -1.34 -20.67 19.77
N GLU A 165 -2.18 -21.43 19.06
CA GLU A 165 -2.01 -22.88 19.02
C GLU A 165 -0.87 -23.26 18.07
N VAL A 166 0.25 -23.67 18.67
CA VAL A 166 1.41 -24.19 17.95
C VAL A 166 0.95 -25.36 17.07
N ILE A 167 1.19 -25.27 15.76
CA ILE A 167 0.93 -26.35 14.81
C ILE A 167 1.73 -27.58 15.25
N LYS A 168 1.04 -28.69 15.48
CA LYS A 168 1.63 -29.95 15.94
C LYS A 168 1.41 -31.06 14.92
N CYS A 169 2.47 -31.85 14.77
CA CYS A 169 2.42 -33.25 14.45
C CYS A 169 2.69 -34.00 15.76
#